data_AF-A0A7K6DRH3-F1
#
_entry.id   AF-A0A7K6DRH3-F1
#
_cell.length_a   1.000
_cell.length_b   1.000
_cell.length_c   1.000
_cell.angle_alpha   90.00
_cell.angle_beta   90.00
_cell.angle_gamma   90.00
#
_symmetry.space_group_name_H-M   'P 1'
#
loop_
_entity.id
_entity.type
_entity.pdbx_description
1 polymer ?
#
loop_
_entity_poly.entity_id
_entity_poly.type
_entity_poly.pdbx_seq_one_letter_code
_entity_poly.pdbx_strand_id
1 'polypeptide(L)'
;QLRKAVMDHISDSFLETNVPLLVLIEAAKSGNEKEVKEYAQVFREHANKLVEVANLACSISNNEEGVKLVRMAATQIDSLCPQVINAALTLAARPQSKVAQDNMDVFKDQWEKQVRVLTEAVDDITSVDDFLSVSENHILEDVNKCVIALQEGDVDTLDRTAGAIRGRAARVIHIINAEMENYETGVYTEKVLEATKLLSETVMPRFAEQVEVAIEALSANVPQPFEENEFIDASRLVYDGVRDIRKAVLMIRTPEELEDDSDFEQEDYDVRSRTSVQTEDDQLIAGQSARAIMAQLPQEEKAKIAEQVEIFHQEKSKLDAEVAKWDDSGNDIIVLAKQMCMIMMEMTDFTRGKGPLKNTSDVINAAKKIAEAGSRMDKLARAVADQCPDSACKQDLLAYLQRIALYCHQLNICSKVKAEVQNLGGELIVSGV
;
A
#
# COMPACT_ATOMS: atom_id res chain seq x y z
N GLN A 1 -15.42 -8.22 2.99
CA GLN A 1 -15.11 -9.66 3.08
C GLN A 1 -14.28 -10.16 1.89
N LEU A 2 -14.74 -10.02 0.64
CA LEU A 2 -13.98 -10.54 -0.52
C LEU A 2 -12.60 -9.87 -0.72
N ARG A 3 -12.47 -8.54 -0.59
CA ARG A 3 -11.16 -7.87 -0.63
C ARG A 3 -10.18 -8.39 0.42
N LYS A 4 -10.59 -8.41 1.69
CA LYS A 4 -9.75 -8.92 2.80
C LYS A 4 -9.26 -10.35 2.54
N ALA A 5 -10.13 -11.25 2.10
CA ALA A 5 -9.75 -12.63 1.77
C ALA A 5 -8.71 -12.71 0.63
N VAL A 6 -8.82 -11.87 -0.39
CA VAL A 6 -7.81 -11.79 -1.47
C VAL A 6 -6.49 -11.25 -0.93
N MET A 7 -6.52 -10.26 -0.05
CA MET A 7 -5.33 -9.71 0.59
C MET A 7 -4.63 -10.70 1.51
N ASP A 8 -5.41 -11.51 2.23
CA ASP A 8 -4.87 -12.61 3.05
C ASP A 8 -4.07 -13.56 2.16
N HIS A 9 -4.65 -13.95 1.01
CA HIS A 9 -3.97 -14.79 0.03
C HIS A 9 -2.72 -14.15 -0.59
N ILE A 10 -2.74 -12.84 -0.89
CA ILE A 10 -1.56 -12.09 -1.39
C ILE A 10 -0.45 -12.09 -0.35
N SER A 11 -0.79 -11.79 0.91
CA SER A 11 0.18 -11.71 2.01
C SER A 11 0.89 -13.05 2.24
N ASP A 12 0.14 -14.16 2.18
CA ASP A 12 0.69 -15.50 2.42
C ASP A 12 1.43 -16.07 1.21
N SER A 13 0.83 -15.98 0.02
CA SER A 13 1.35 -16.69 -1.17
C SER A 13 2.60 -16.03 -1.74
N PHE A 14 2.81 -14.73 -1.51
CA PHE A 14 3.99 -14.00 -1.97
C PHE A 14 5.08 -13.84 -0.91
N LEU A 15 4.99 -14.54 0.22
CA LEU A 15 5.98 -14.48 1.29
C LEU A 15 7.24 -15.32 0.97
N GLU A 16 7.06 -16.61 0.66
CA GLU A 16 8.16 -17.55 0.39
C GLU A 16 8.04 -18.18 -1.00
N THR A 17 8.40 -17.42 -2.03
CA THR A 17 8.12 -17.84 -3.41
C THR A 17 9.15 -18.80 -4.02
N ASN A 18 10.33 -18.94 -3.39
CA ASN A 18 11.47 -19.66 -3.97
C ASN A 18 11.73 -21.05 -3.37
N VAL A 19 11.16 -21.36 -2.20
CA VAL A 19 11.45 -22.62 -1.48
C VAL A 19 11.18 -23.87 -2.34
N PRO A 20 10.03 -24.01 -3.02
CA PRO A 20 9.76 -25.18 -3.85
C PRO A 20 10.75 -25.34 -5.01
N LEU A 21 11.26 -24.23 -5.57
CA LEU A 21 12.27 -24.25 -6.62
C LEU A 21 13.62 -24.77 -6.09
N LEU A 22 14.06 -24.27 -4.93
CA LEU A 22 15.34 -24.68 -4.35
C LEU A 22 15.36 -26.17 -4.01
N VAL A 23 14.28 -26.69 -3.42
CA VAL A 23 14.13 -28.13 -3.12
C VAL A 23 14.14 -28.97 -4.40
N LEU A 24 13.44 -28.53 -5.45
CA LEU A 24 13.44 -29.19 -6.75
C LEU A 24 14.86 -29.25 -7.37
N ILE A 25 15.60 -28.15 -7.31
CA ILE A 25 16.96 -28.06 -7.85
C ILE A 25 17.92 -28.96 -7.06
N GLU A 26 17.78 -29.04 -5.74
CA GLU A 26 18.64 -29.88 -4.90
C GLU A 26 18.45 -31.39 -5.17
N ALA A 27 17.20 -31.82 -5.34
CA ALA A 27 16.89 -33.18 -5.79
C ALA A 27 17.48 -33.47 -7.19
N ALA A 28 17.44 -32.49 -8.09
CA ALA A 28 18.02 -32.61 -9.43
C ALA A 28 19.55 -32.70 -9.40
N LYS A 29 20.23 -31.91 -8.57
CA LYS A 29 21.69 -31.99 -8.37
C LYS A 29 22.13 -33.33 -7.80
N SER A 30 21.29 -33.93 -6.95
CA SER A 30 21.51 -35.26 -6.38
C SER A 30 21.27 -36.40 -7.37
N GLY A 31 20.74 -36.12 -8.57
CA GLY A 31 20.45 -37.11 -9.60
C GLY A 31 19.23 -38.00 -9.28
N ASN A 32 18.38 -37.60 -8.34
CA ASN A 32 17.24 -38.40 -7.90
C ASN A 32 16.00 -38.11 -8.77
N GLU A 33 15.91 -38.77 -9.92
CA GLU A 33 14.79 -38.56 -10.87
C GLU A 33 13.39 -38.79 -10.28
N LYS A 34 13.27 -39.65 -9.25
CA LYS A 34 11.98 -39.91 -8.60
C LYS A 34 11.56 -38.72 -7.75
N GLU A 35 12.43 -38.24 -6.86
CA GLU A 35 12.18 -37.06 -6.04
C GLU A 35 11.94 -35.82 -6.89
N VAL A 36 12.68 -35.65 -7.99
CA VAL A 36 12.47 -34.52 -8.91
C VAL A 36 11.05 -34.52 -9.48
N LYS A 37 10.46 -35.67 -9.76
CA LYS A 37 9.06 -35.75 -10.22
C LYS A 37 8.06 -35.38 -9.14
N GLU A 38 8.32 -35.78 -7.90
CA GLU A 38 7.49 -35.44 -6.73
C GLU A 38 7.57 -33.93 -6.44
N TYR A 39 8.78 -33.37 -6.33
CA TYR A 39 8.97 -31.94 -6.11
C TYR A 39 8.55 -31.07 -7.30
N ALA A 40 8.59 -31.59 -8.54
CA ALA A 40 8.05 -30.89 -9.70
C ALA A 40 6.53 -30.69 -9.61
N GLN A 41 5.80 -31.62 -8.96
CA GLN A 41 4.37 -31.43 -8.69
C GLN A 41 4.15 -30.32 -7.66
N VAL A 42 4.89 -30.36 -6.54
CA VAL A 42 4.83 -29.31 -5.50
C VAL A 42 5.16 -27.93 -6.07
N PHE A 43 6.22 -27.82 -6.87
CA PHE A 43 6.60 -26.58 -7.55
C PHE A 43 5.50 -26.08 -8.51
N ARG A 44 4.87 -26.98 -9.26
CA ARG A 44 3.77 -26.63 -10.17
C ARG A 44 2.52 -26.18 -9.41
N GLU A 45 2.16 -26.87 -8.33
CA GLU A 45 1.03 -26.47 -7.47
C GLU A 45 1.26 -25.09 -6.87
N HIS A 46 2.48 -24.82 -6.39
CA HIS A 46 2.86 -23.50 -5.92
C HIS A 46 2.80 -22.43 -7.02
N ALA A 47 3.31 -22.71 -8.23
CA ALA A 47 3.19 -21.82 -9.38
C ALA A 47 1.73 -21.51 -9.73
N ASN A 48 0.87 -22.53 -9.76
CA ASN A 48 -0.57 -22.36 -9.97
C ASN A 48 -1.19 -21.51 -8.88
N LYS A 49 -0.74 -21.65 -7.62
CA LYS A 49 -1.24 -20.84 -6.51
C LYS A 49 -0.88 -19.36 -6.68
N LEU A 50 0.35 -19.05 -7.08
CA LEU A 50 0.76 -17.67 -7.39
C LEU A 50 -0.13 -17.06 -8.49
N VAL A 51 -0.39 -17.82 -9.56
CA VAL A 51 -1.25 -17.39 -10.68
C VAL A 51 -2.71 -17.23 -10.23
N GLU A 52 -3.23 -18.15 -9.40
CA GLU A 52 -4.59 -18.05 -8.85
C GLU A 52 -4.74 -16.78 -8.03
N VAL A 53 -3.82 -16.50 -7.11
CA VAL A 53 -3.85 -15.31 -6.25
C VAL A 53 -3.71 -14.03 -7.06
N ALA A 54 -2.84 -14.01 -8.07
CA ALA A 54 -2.73 -12.88 -8.99
C ALA A 54 -4.05 -12.60 -9.76
N ASN A 55 -4.75 -13.65 -10.19
CA ASN A 55 -6.06 -13.51 -10.84
C ASN A 55 -7.16 -13.08 -9.87
N LEU A 56 -7.11 -13.52 -8.60
CA LEU A 56 -7.99 -13.03 -7.55
C LEU A 56 -7.76 -11.53 -7.29
N ALA A 57 -6.51 -11.08 -7.22
CA ALA A 57 -6.16 -9.66 -7.14
C ALA A 57 -6.74 -8.86 -8.32
N CYS A 58 -6.67 -9.42 -9.53
CA CYS A 58 -7.29 -8.80 -10.72
C CYS A 58 -8.81 -8.67 -10.61
N SER A 59 -9.49 -9.59 -9.92
CA SER A 59 -10.96 -9.59 -9.83
C SER A 59 -11.52 -8.49 -8.93
N ILE A 60 -10.68 -7.94 -8.04
CA ILE A 60 -11.06 -6.89 -7.08
C ILE A 60 -10.49 -5.52 -7.43
N SER A 61 -9.61 -5.45 -8.44
CA SER A 61 -8.97 -4.22 -8.87
C SER A 61 -9.74 -3.56 -10.02
N ASN A 62 -9.84 -2.23 -9.94
CA ASN A 62 -10.42 -1.39 -10.99
C ASN A 62 -9.35 -0.80 -11.92
N ASN A 63 -8.07 -1.16 -11.75
CA ASN A 63 -6.95 -0.68 -12.57
C ASN A 63 -6.80 -1.56 -13.83
N GLU A 64 -7.51 -1.24 -14.92
CA GLU A 64 -7.51 -2.07 -16.15
C GLU A 64 -6.11 -2.31 -16.73
N GLU A 65 -5.27 -1.27 -16.80
CA GLU A 65 -3.90 -1.40 -17.31
C GLU A 65 -3.03 -2.25 -16.39
N GLY A 66 -3.13 -2.07 -15.06
CA GLY A 66 -2.44 -2.92 -14.10
C GLY A 66 -2.91 -4.38 -14.16
N VAL A 67 -4.22 -4.62 -14.27
CA VAL A 67 -4.80 -5.96 -14.43
C VAL A 67 -4.25 -6.65 -15.69
N LYS A 68 -4.08 -5.90 -16.79
CA LYS A 68 -3.46 -6.42 -18.01
C LYS A 68 -2.01 -6.83 -17.78
N LEU A 69 -1.22 -6.02 -17.08
CA LEU A 69 0.17 -6.36 -16.72
C LEU A 69 0.25 -7.61 -15.85
N VAL A 70 -0.61 -7.73 -14.82
CA VAL A 70 -0.68 -8.93 -13.97
C VAL A 70 -1.04 -10.17 -14.77
N ARG A 71 -2.05 -10.09 -15.65
CA ARG A 71 -2.43 -11.23 -16.51
C ARG A 71 -1.32 -11.63 -17.48
N MET A 72 -0.59 -10.66 -18.03
CA MET A 72 0.58 -10.93 -18.87
C MET A 72 1.69 -11.63 -18.08
N ALA A 73 2.02 -11.13 -16.89
CA ALA A 73 3.03 -11.74 -16.01
C ALA A 73 2.63 -13.16 -15.56
N ALA A 74 1.36 -13.37 -15.23
CA ALA A 74 0.81 -14.68 -14.87
C ALA A 74 0.91 -15.68 -16.04
N THR A 75 0.59 -15.24 -17.26
CA THR A 75 0.74 -16.07 -18.47
C THR A 75 2.21 -16.45 -18.71
N GLN A 76 3.15 -15.55 -18.42
CA GLN A 76 4.58 -15.83 -18.52
C GLN A 76 5.02 -16.87 -17.47
N ILE A 77 4.52 -16.80 -16.24
CA ILE A 77 4.74 -17.83 -15.20
C ILE A 77 4.26 -19.21 -15.68
N ASP A 78 3.03 -19.30 -16.20
CA ASP A 78 2.48 -20.56 -16.73
C ASP A 78 3.34 -21.14 -17.86
N SER A 79 3.86 -20.27 -18.74
CA SER A 79 4.72 -20.69 -19.85
C SER A 79 6.11 -21.13 -19.40
N LEU A 80 6.63 -20.56 -18.31
CA LEU A 80 7.99 -20.80 -17.82
C LEU A 80 8.06 -22.01 -16.90
N CYS A 81 7.02 -22.26 -16.09
CA CYS A 81 6.94 -23.36 -15.14
C CYS A 81 7.35 -24.74 -15.73
N PRO A 82 6.78 -25.20 -16.87
CA PRO A 82 7.18 -26.48 -17.45
C PRO A 82 8.64 -26.50 -17.96
N GLN A 83 9.20 -25.35 -18.34
CA GLN A 83 10.58 -25.26 -18.81
C GLN A 83 11.57 -25.43 -17.66
N VAL A 84 11.27 -24.83 -16.50
CA VAL A 84 12.04 -25.03 -15.26
C VAL A 84 12.03 -26.50 -14.84
N ILE A 85 10.86 -27.14 -14.85
CA ILE A 85 10.73 -28.58 -14.53
C ILE A 85 11.55 -29.43 -15.50
N ASN A 86 11.52 -29.13 -16.80
CA ASN A 86 12.29 -29.87 -17.80
C ASN A 86 13.81 -29.67 -17.62
N ALA A 87 14.25 -28.47 -17.23
CA ALA A 87 15.64 -28.21 -16.88
C ALA A 87 16.08 -29.05 -15.67
N ALA A 88 15.24 -29.12 -14.64
CA ALA A 88 15.50 -29.95 -13.46
C ALA A 88 15.55 -31.45 -13.80
N LEU A 89 14.63 -31.96 -14.61
CA LEU A 89 14.65 -33.35 -15.08
C LEU A 89 15.91 -33.67 -15.93
N THR A 90 16.33 -32.72 -16.77
CA THR A 90 17.56 -32.87 -17.57
C THR A 90 18.80 -32.92 -16.70
N LEU A 91 18.85 -32.09 -15.65
CA LEU A 91 19.92 -32.10 -14.66
C LEU A 91 19.90 -33.40 -13.85
N ALA A 92 18.74 -33.88 -13.43
CA ALA A 92 18.59 -35.13 -12.70
C ALA A 92 19.12 -36.35 -13.47
N ALA A 93 18.85 -36.41 -14.77
CA ALA A 93 19.36 -37.47 -15.65
C ALA A 93 20.89 -37.39 -15.87
N ARG A 94 21.49 -36.19 -15.70
CA ARG A 94 22.91 -35.92 -15.98
C ARG A 94 23.49 -34.92 -14.97
N PRO A 95 23.58 -35.27 -13.67
CA PRO A 95 23.91 -34.30 -12.61
C PRO A 95 25.32 -33.72 -12.73
N GLN A 96 26.25 -34.48 -13.35
CA GLN A 96 27.64 -34.06 -13.58
C GLN A 96 27.84 -33.26 -14.88
N SER A 97 26.79 -33.11 -15.70
CA SER A 97 26.89 -32.38 -16.96
C SER A 97 26.92 -30.88 -16.70
N LYS A 98 28.05 -30.22 -17.00
CA LYS A 98 28.17 -28.77 -16.84
C LYS A 98 27.10 -28.00 -17.62
N VAL A 99 26.78 -28.46 -18.84
CA VAL A 99 25.72 -27.86 -19.66
C VAL A 99 24.34 -27.98 -19.00
N ALA A 100 24.06 -29.07 -18.29
CA ALA A 100 22.79 -29.24 -17.60
C ALA A 100 22.70 -28.38 -16.33
N GLN A 101 23.82 -28.23 -15.62
CA GLN A 101 23.94 -27.32 -14.47
C GLN A 101 23.73 -25.87 -14.92
N ASP A 102 24.46 -25.41 -15.95
CA ASP A 102 24.35 -24.05 -16.47
C ASP A 102 22.94 -23.75 -17.00
N ASN A 103 22.31 -24.72 -17.66
CA ASN A 103 20.92 -24.58 -18.11
C ASN A 103 19.94 -24.44 -16.93
N MET A 104 20.13 -25.21 -15.85
CA MET A 104 19.30 -25.09 -14.66
C MET A 104 19.48 -23.72 -13.97
N ASP A 105 20.71 -23.21 -13.88
CA ASP A 105 20.99 -21.90 -13.30
C ASP A 105 20.31 -20.78 -14.10
N VAL A 106 20.33 -20.84 -15.44
CA VAL A 106 19.62 -19.88 -16.31
C VAL A 106 18.11 -19.88 -16.03
N PHE A 107 17.50 -21.06 -15.93
CA PHE A 107 16.05 -21.17 -15.67
C PHE A 107 15.69 -20.79 -14.22
N LYS A 108 16.57 -21.04 -13.25
CA LYS A 108 16.41 -20.55 -11.87
C LYS A 108 16.34 -19.02 -11.85
N ASP A 109 17.33 -18.36 -12.44
CA ASP A 109 17.40 -16.89 -12.47
C ASP A 109 16.21 -16.30 -13.25
N GLN A 110 15.78 -16.95 -14.33
CA GLN A 110 14.62 -16.51 -15.10
C GLN A 110 13.32 -16.65 -14.29
N TRP A 111 13.16 -17.74 -13.54
CA TRP A 111 12.00 -17.94 -12.68
C TRP A 111 11.92 -16.89 -11.58
N GLU A 112 13.01 -16.68 -10.85
CA GLU A 112 13.07 -15.69 -9.76
C GLU A 112 12.73 -14.27 -10.25
N LYS A 113 13.24 -13.89 -11.43
CA LYS A 113 12.90 -12.61 -12.08
C LYS A 113 11.43 -12.54 -12.46
N GLN A 114 10.88 -13.60 -13.06
CA GLN A 114 9.49 -13.60 -13.51
C GLN A 114 8.50 -13.57 -12.35
N VAL A 115 8.81 -14.27 -11.25
CA VAL A 115 8.02 -14.21 -10.01
C VAL A 115 8.06 -12.80 -9.43
N ARG A 116 9.24 -12.16 -9.38
CA ARG A 116 9.36 -10.76 -8.96
C ARG A 116 8.48 -9.83 -9.79
N VAL A 117 8.50 -9.95 -11.12
CA VAL A 117 7.65 -9.15 -12.01
C VAL A 117 6.17 -9.36 -11.73
N LEU A 118 5.74 -10.60 -11.48
CA LEU A 118 4.35 -10.89 -11.12
C LEU A 118 3.98 -10.23 -9.78
N THR A 119 4.83 -10.37 -8.77
CA THR A 119 4.60 -9.80 -7.43
C THR A 119 4.50 -8.27 -7.50
N GLU A 120 5.43 -7.61 -8.17
CA GLU A 120 5.43 -6.14 -8.36
C GLU A 120 4.16 -5.68 -9.09
N ALA A 121 3.74 -6.38 -10.15
CA ALA A 121 2.50 -6.06 -10.87
C ALA A 121 1.24 -6.27 -10.00
N VAL A 122 1.23 -7.27 -9.11
CA VAL A 122 0.13 -7.49 -8.17
C VAL A 122 0.10 -6.39 -7.11
N ASP A 123 1.27 -5.95 -6.63
CA ASP A 123 1.38 -4.84 -5.68
C ASP A 123 0.85 -3.53 -6.30
N ASP A 124 1.12 -3.25 -7.57
CA ASP A 124 0.63 -2.05 -8.30
C ASP A 124 -0.90 -1.96 -8.42
N ILE A 125 -1.62 -3.10 -8.36
CA ILE A 125 -3.09 -3.15 -8.43
C ILE A 125 -3.75 -3.28 -7.07
N THR A 126 -2.95 -3.37 -6.02
CA THR A 126 -3.35 -3.62 -4.64
C THR A 126 -3.26 -2.33 -3.82
N SER A 127 -4.23 -2.10 -2.93
CA SER A 127 -4.21 -0.92 -2.05
C SER A 127 -3.20 -1.11 -0.93
N VAL A 128 -2.35 -0.11 -0.72
CA VAL A 128 -1.39 -0.07 0.41
C VAL A 128 -2.10 -0.16 1.76
N ASP A 129 -3.28 0.46 1.89
CA ASP A 129 -4.08 0.43 3.13
C ASP A 129 -4.58 -0.99 3.44
N ASP A 130 -5.17 -1.65 2.44
CA ASP A 130 -5.64 -3.03 2.56
C ASP A 130 -4.47 -3.98 2.88
N PHE A 131 -3.29 -3.73 2.27
CA PHE A 131 -2.09 -4.53 2.47
C PHE A 131 -1.51 -4.35 3.87
N LEU A 132 -1.41 -3.11 4.36
CA LEU A 132 -0.91 -2.82 5.70
C LEU A 132 -1.83 -3.38 6.78
N SER A 133 -3.16 -3.24 6.61
CA SER A 133 -4.13 -3.78 7.56
C SER A 133 -4.03 -5.30 7.69
N VAL A 134 -3.92 -6.03 6.58
CA VAL A 134 -3.75 -7.49 6.61
C VAL A 134 -2.37 -7.88 7.14
N SER A 135 -1.31 -7.17 6.72
CA SER A 135 0.05 -7.45 7.19
C SER A 135 0.21 -7.23 8.70
N GLU A 136 -0.41 -6.19 9.27
CA GLU A 136 -0.45 -5.97 10.71
C GLU A 136 -1.10 -7.15 11.45
N ASN A 137 -2.25 -7.64 10.96
CA ASN A 137 -2.94 -8.78 11.55
C ASN A 137 -2.10 -10.07 11.48
N HIS A 138 -1.50 -10.35 10.32
CA HIS A 138 -0.64 -11.53 10.18
C HIS A 138 0.63 -11.43 11.03
N ILE A 139 1.26 -10.26 11.14
CA ILE A 139 2.40 -10.06 12.03
C ILE A 139 1.99 -10.32 13.49
N LEU A 140 0.82 -9.84 13.93
CA LEU A 140 0.31 -10.12 15.28
C LEU A 140 0.10 -11.62 15.51
N GLU A 141 -0.53 -12.32 14.56
CA GLU A 141 -0.72 -13.76 14.63
C GLU A 141 0.61 -14.52 14.66
N ASP A 142 1.55 -14.16 13.80
CA ASP A 142 2.84 -14.82 13.70
C ASP A 142 3.69 -14.56 14.95
N VAL A 143 3.67 -13.34 15.50
CA VAL A 143 4.31 -13.00 16.78
C VAL A 143 3.72 -13.84 17.93
N ASN A 144 2.39 -13.97 18.00
CA ASN A 144 1.75 -14.81 19.01
C ASN A 144 2.16 -16.29 18.86
N LYS A 145 2.17 -16.84 17.64
CA LYS A 145 2.63 -18.21 17.37
C LYS A 145 4.10 -18.40 17.74
N CYS A 146 4.95 -17.41 17.45
CA CYS A 146 6.38 -17.39 17.75
C CYS A 146 6.64 -17.44 19.26
N VAL A 147 5.90 -16.64 20.05
CA VAL A 147 5.98 -16.65 21.52
C VAL A 147 5.45 -17.97 22.11
N ILE A 148 4.37 -18.54 21.57
CA ILE A 148 3.88 -19.84 22.01
C ILE A 148 4.92 -20.94 21.73
N ALA A 149 5.51 -20.96 20.53
CA ALA A 149 6.53 -21.94 20.17
C ALA A 149 7.76 -21.86 21.09
N LEU A 150 8.15 -20.64 21.49
CA LEU A 150 9.19 -20.42 22.50
C LEU A 150 8.83 -21.07 23.85
N GLN A 151 7.62 -20.81 24.35
CA GLN A 151 7.15 -21.34 25.64
C GLN A 151 7.01 -22.88 25.64
N GLU A 152 6.68 -23.45 24.49
CA GLU A 152 6.57 -24.90 24.28
C GLU A 152 7.94 -25.55 24.02
N GLY A 153 8.99 -24.76 23.77
CA GLY A 153 10.33 -25.26 23.41
C GLY A 153 10.38 -25.86 22.00
N ASP A 154 9.44 -25.53 21.12
CA ASP A 154 9.38 -26.01 19.73
C ASP A 154 10.27 -25.13 18.82
N VAL A 155 11.52 -25.54 18.67
CA VAL A 155 12.55 -24.86 17.88
C VAL A 155 12.17 -24.78 16.39
N ASP A 156 11.55 -25.82 15.83
CA ASP A 156 11.20 -25.87 14.41
C ASP A 156 10.09 -24.87 14.09
N THR A 157 9.06 -24.81 14.95
CA THR A 157 7.98 -23.81 14.79
C THR A 157 8.49 -22.40 15.08
N LEU A 158 9.39 -22.22 16.05
CA LEU A 158 10.01 -20.94 16.36
C LEU A 158 10.78 -20.36 15.16
N ASP A 159 11.69 -21.14 14.55
CA ASP A 159 12.47 -20.67 13.40
C ASP A 159 11.58 -20.36 12.19
N ARG A 160 10.60 -21.22 11.91
CA ARG A 160 9.64 -21.03 10.81
C ARG A 160 8.79 -19.77 11.00
N THR A 161 8.23 -19.56 12.18
CA THR A 161 7.40 -18.37 12.46
C THR A 161 8.24 -17.09 12.47
N ALA A 162 9.46 -17.13 13.01
CA ALA A 162 10.40 -16.01 12.92
C ALA A 162 10.82 -15.71 11.46
N GLY A 163 10.97 -16.73 10.61
CA GLY A 163 11.16 -16.59 9.17
C GLY A 163 10.02 -15.82 8.51
N ALA A 164 8.77 -16.22 8.80
CA ALA A 164 7.58 -15.56 8.28
C ALA A 164 7.48 -14.09 8.71
N ILE A 165 7.72 -13.80 10.00
CA ILE A 165 7.76 -12.42 10.54
C ILE A 165 8.79 -11.57 9.79
N ARG A 166 10.02 -12.09 9.62
CA ARG A 166 11.10 -11.40 8.88
C ARG A 166 10.69 -11.11 7.44
N GLY A 167 10.13 -12.09 6.74
CA GLY A 167 9.67 -11.94 5.37
C GLY A 167 8.56 -10.90 5.22
N ARG A 168 7.55 -10.92 6.11
CA ARG A 168 6.43 -9.98 6.08
C ARG A 168 6.87 -8.56 6.42
N ALA A 169 7.71 -8.38 7.44
CA ALA A 169 8.26 -7.07 7.78
C ALA A 169 9.08 -6.48 6.63
N ALA A 170 9.95 -7.29 6.01
CA ALA A 170 10.72 -6.87 4.84
C ALA A 170 9.82 -6.49 3.65
N ARG A 171 8.73 -7.24 3.41
CA ARG A 171 7.74 -6.93 2.37
C ARG A 171 7.01 -5.62 2.65
N VAL A 172 6.60 -5.37 3.91
CA VAL A 172 6.02 -4.09 4.33
C VAL A 172 6.96 -2.94 4.03
N ILE A 173 8.22 -3.02 4.46
CA ILE A 173 9.22 -1.97 4.20
C ILE A 173 9.39 -1.74 2.69
N HIS A 174 9.47 -2.79 1.89
CA HIS A 174 9.65 -2.70 0.45
C HIS A 174 8.49 -1.97 -0.24
N ILE A 175 7.25 -2.39 0.01
CA ILE A 175 6.05 -1.81 -0.61
C ILE A 175 5.90 -0.33 -0.20
N ILE A 176 6.16 -0.01 1.07
CA ILE A 176 5.99 1.35 1.56
C ILE A 176 7.07 2.28 1.02
N ASN A 177 8.33 1.84 0.96
CA ASN A 177 9.38 2.65 0.35
C ASN A 177 9.08 2.91 -1.14
N ALA A 178 8.64 1.89 -1.89
CA ALA A 178 8.25 2.04 -3.29
C ALA A 178 7.05 2.99 -3.46
N GLU A 179 6.06 2.90 -2.56
CA GLU A 179 4.93 3.83 -2.56
C GLU A 179 5.37 5.26 -2.26
N MET A 180 6.29 5.47 -1.31
CA MET A 180 6.79 6.81 -0.97
C MET A 180 7.55 7.49 -2.12
N GLU A 181 8.13 6.73 -3.05
CA GLU A 181 8.77 7.29 -4.27
C GLU A 181 7.76 8.00 -5.20
N ASN A 182 6.46 7.71 -5.05
CA ASN A 182 5.40 8.38 -5.81
C ASN A 182 5.05 9.78 -5.28
N TYR A 183 5.59 10.18 -4.13
CA TYR A 183 5.30 11.45 -3.45
C TYR A 183 6.51 12.40 -3.48
N GLU A 184 6.25 13.71 -3.40
CA GLU A 184 7.32 14.71 -3.26
C GLU A 184 7.89 14.68 -1.83
N THR A 185 9.21 14.82 -1.70
CA THR A 185 9.87 14.79 -0.40
C THR A 185 9.34 15.92 0.50
N GLY A 186 8.90 15.56 1.69
CA GLY A 186 8.49 16.50 2.74
C GLY A 186 8.13 15.79 4.03
N VAL A 187 7.50 16.51 4.95
CA VAL A 187 7.20 16.03 6.32
C VAL A 187 6.47 14.68 6.34
N TYR A 188 5.55 14.45 5.39
CA TYR A 188 4.84 13.18 5.27
C TYR A 188 5.78 12.03 4.91
N THR A 189 6.49 12.13 3.78
CA THR A 189 7.40 11.07 3.31
C THR A 189 8.52 10.84 4.30
N GLU A 190 9.05 11.90 4.92
CA GLU A 190 10.08 11.80 5.96
C GLU A 190 9.60 11.00 7.16
N LYS A 191 8.39 11.28 7.67
CA LYS A 191 7.81 10.57 8.81
C LYS A 191 7.56 9.09 8.52
N VAL A 192 7.04 8.77 7.33
CA VAL A 192 6.82 7.38 6.92
C VAL A 192 8.16 6.66 6.78
N LEU A 193 9.14 7.27 6.11
CA LEU A 193 10.47 6.67 5.90
C LEU A 193 11.27 6.54 7.19
N GLU A 194 11.07 7.42 8.17
CA GLU A 194 11.66 7.27 9.51
C GLU A 194 11.10 6.05 10.24
N ALA A 195 9.78 5.82 10.16
CA ALA A 195 9.14 4.63 10.72
C ALA A 195 9.61 3.34 10.03
N THR A 196 9.73 3.33 8.70
CA THR A 196 10.26 2.15 7.97
C THR A 196 11.72 1.88 8.34
N LYS A 197 12.54 2.93 8.46
CA LYS A 197 13.94 2.84 8.88
C LYS A 197 14.10 2.31 10.30
N LEU A 198 13.27 2.76 11.25
CA LEU A 198 13.28 2.26 12.62
C LEU A 198 12.97 0.76 12.66
N LEU A 199 11.95 0.31 11.92
CA LEU A 199 11.61 -1.11 11.81
C LEU A 199 12.78 -1.89 11.22
N SER A 200 13.36 -1.44 10.10
CA SER A 200 14.39 -2.18 9.37
C SER A 200 15.76 -2.20 10.05
N GLU A 201 16.20 -1.09 10.64
CA GLU A 201 17.57 -0.92 11.15
C GLU A 201 17.70 -1.15 12.66
N THR A 202 16.60 -1.10 13.41
CA THR A 202 16.62 -1.25 14.87
C THR A 202 15.80 -2.43 15.37
N VAL A 203 14.51 -2.47 15.01
CA VAL A 203 13.58 -3.47 15.55
C VAL A 203 13.86 -4.86 14.99
N MET A 204 13.95 -5.01 13.67
CA MET A 204 14.16 -6.31 13.04
C MET A 204 15.51 -6.96 13.38
N PRO A 205 16.65 -6.23 13.45
CA PRO A 205 17.90 -6.79 13.93
C PRO A 205 17.82 -7.29 15.38
N ARG A 206 17.20 -6.54 16.29
CA ARG A 206 17.03 -6.95 17.69
C ARG A 206 16.15 -8.20 17.80
N PHE A 207 15.06 -8.27 17.04
CA PHE A 207 14.22 -9.46 16.98
C PHE A 207 15.00 -10.68 16.45
N ALA A 208 15.78 -10.52 15.38
CA ALA A 208 16.58 -11.60 14.82
C ALA A 208 17.63 -12.14 15.81
N GLU A 209 18.31 -11.24 16.54
CA GLU A 209 19.25 -11.62 17.60
C GLU A 209 18.58 -12.43 18.70
N GLN A 210 17.40 -11.99 19.17
CA GLN A 210 16.66 -12.69 20.22
C GLN A 210 16.17 -14.08 19.77
N VAL A 211 15.77 -14.22 18.49
CA VAL A 211 15.44 -15.53 17.89
C VAL A 211 16.64 -16.45 17.86
N GLU A 212 17.82 -15.96 17.45
CA GLU A 212 19.05 -16.74 17.42
C GLU A 212 19.43 -17.23 18.83
N VAL A 213 19.43 -16.33 19.82
CA VAL A 213 19.71 -16.65 21.23
C VAL A 213 18.73 -17.71 21.76
N ALA A 214 17.43 -17.56 21.49
CA ALA A 214 16.41 -18.51 21.93
C ALA A 214 16.61 -19.90 21.30
N ILE A 215 16.84 -19.96 19.99
CA ILE A 215 17.09 -21.22 19.27
C ILE A 215 18.35 -21.90 19.80
N GLU A 216 19.45 -21.17 20.02
CA GLU A 216 20.68 -21.72 20.58
C GLU A 216 20.48 -22.27 21.99
N ALA A 217 19.75 -21.55 22.84
CA ALA A 217 19.48 -21.96 24.21
C ALA A 217 18.60 -23.21 24.30
N LEU A 218 17.59 -23.32 23.43
CA LEU A 218 16.68 -24.47 23.34
C LEU A 218 17.32 -25.68 22.65
N SER A 219 18.19 -25.46 21.68
CA SER A 219 18.89 -26.54 20.94
C SER A 219 20.09 -27.11 21.70
N ALA A 220 20.52 -26.46 22.78
CA ALA A 220 21.62 -26.94 23.60
C ALA A 220 21.24 -28.25 24.32
N ASN A 221 22.19 -29.21 24.35
CA ASN A 221 22.03 -30.50 25.07
C ASN A 221 21.66 -30.33 26.56
N VAL A 222 21.97 -29.18 27.15
CA VAL A 222 21.50 -28.75 28.46
C VAL A 222 20.79 -27.41 28.24
N PRO A 223 19.48 -27.30 28.52
CA PRO A 223 18.74 -26.06 28.34
C PRO A 223 19.43 -24.90 29.06
N GLN A 224 19.81 -23.87 28.30
CA GLN A 224 20.42 -22.68 28.88
C GLN A 224 19.33 -21.68 29.28
N PRO A 225 19.47 -21.01 30.43
CA PRO A 225 18.56 -19.93 30.79
C PRO A 225 18.76 -18.78 29.80
N PHE A 226 17.66 -18.31 29.22
CA PHE A 226 17.63 -17.09 28.41
C PHE A 226 16.47 -16.20 28.88
N GLU A 227 16.54 -14.91 28.59
CA GLU A 227 15.55 -13.94 29.08
C GLU A 227 14.31 -13.91 28.17
N GLU A 228 13.32 -14.75 28.46
CA GLU A 228 12.04 -14.80 27.71
C GLU A 228 11.36 -13.42 27.59
N ASN A 229 11.49 -12.57 28.60
CA ASN A 229 10.91 -11.23 28.58
C ASN A 229 11.54 -10.32 27.51
N GLU A 230 12.85 -10.45 27.25
CA GLU A 230 13.50 -9.67 26.19
C GLU A 230 13.06 -10.13 24.81
N PHE A 231 12.86 -11.44 24.63
CA PHE A 231 12.30 -12.00 23.40
C PHE A 231 10.87 -11.51 23.15
N ILE A 232 10.01 -11.55 24.17
CA ILE A 232 8.62 -11.09 24.08
C ILE A 232 8.58 -9.58 23.76
N ASP A 233 9.42 -8.78 24.41
CA ASP A 233 9.56 -7.34 24.13
C ASP A 233 9.99 -7.11 22.67
N ALA A 234 11.05 -7.79 22.21
CA ALA A 234 11.54 -7.66 20.84
C ALA A 234 10.48 -8.09 19.81
N SER A 235 9.73 -9.16 20.07
CA SER A 235 8.65 -9.63 19.19
C SER A 235 7.49 -8.64 19.14
N ARG A 236 7.10 -8.06 20.28
CA ARG A 236 6.08 -7.02 20.36
C ARG A 236 6.48 -5.77 19.56
N LEU A 237 7.75 -5.37 19.64
CA LEU A 237 8.25 -4.21 18.91
C LEU A 237 8.12 -4.38 17.38
N VAL A 238 8.16 -5.60 16.85
CA VAL A 238 7.91 -5.85 15.41
C VAL A 238 6.48 -5.47 15.05
N TYR A 239 5.50 -5.92 15.82
CA TYR A 239 4.09 -5.55 15.64
C TYR A 239 3.88 -4.03 15.78
N ASP A 240 4.41 -3.44 16.86
CA ASP A 240 4.28 -2.00 17.10
C ASP A 240 4.94 -1.18 15.97
N GLY A 241 6.09 -1.61 15.44
CA GLY A 241 6.76 -0.96 14.31
C GLY A 241 5.96 -1.03 13.01
N VAL A 242 5.35 -2.17 12.67
CA VAL A 242 4.46 -2.29 11.51
C VAL A 242 3.21 -1.42 11.69
N ARG A 243 2.64 -1.41 12.90
CA ARG A 243 1.49 -0.58 13.25
C ARG A 243 1.82 0.91 13.16
N ASP A 244 3.01 1.33 13.55
CA ASP A 244 3.44 2.72 13.48
C ASP A 244 3.70 3.17 12.03
N ILE A 245 4.21 2.29 11.16
CA ILE A 245 4.25 2.53 9.71
C ILE A 245 2.84 2.72 9.17
N ARG A 246 1.90 1.83 9.52
CA ARG A 246 0.49 1.96 9.11
C ARG A 246 -0.09 3.28 9.58
N LYS A 247 0.10 3.67 10.85
CA LYS A 247 -0.32 4.98 11.37
C LYS A 247 0.34 6.13 10.61
N ALA A 248 1.63 6.07 10.32
CA ALA A 248 2.33 7.14 9.61
C ALA A 248 1.78 7.33 8.18
N VAL A 249 1.52 6.22 7.48
CA VAL A 249 0.87 6.24 6.15
C VAL A 249 -0.56 6.75 6.25
N LEU A 250 -1.29 6.29 7.27
CA LEU A 250 -2.66 6.69 7.54
C LEU A 250 -2.79 8.08 8.14
N MET A 251 -1.76 8.72 8.69
CA MET A 251 -1.81 10.09 9.26
C MET A 251 -1.99 11.19 8.20
N ILE A 252 -2.12 10.79 6.94
CA ILE A 252 -2.82 11.57 5.91
C ILE A 252 -4.35 11.64 6.17
N ARG A 253 -4.90 10.79 7.02
CA ARG A 253 -6.29 10.68 7.50
C ARG A 253 -6.27 10.67 9.05
N THR A 254 -7.24 11.32 9.67
CA THR A 254 -7.17 11.67 11.10
C THR A 254 -7.39 10.49 12.06
N PRO A 255 -6.91 10.57 13.32
CA PRO A 255 -6.92 9.47 14.32
C PRO A 255 -8.30 8.95 14.78
N GLU A 256 -9.39 9.63 14.45
CA GLU A 256 -10.75 9.30 14.93
C GLU A 256 -11.37 8.05 14.28
N GLU A 257 -10.74 7.48 13.24
CA GLU A 257 -11.13 6.17 12.68
C GLU A 257 -10.49 4.98 13.44
N LEU A 258 -9.61 5.23 14.41
CA LEU A 258 -8.82 4.19 15.09
C LEU A 258 -9.25 3.88 16.53
N GLU A 259 -10.28 4.54 17.07
CA GLU A 259 -10.70 4.38 18.48
C GLU A 259 -11.97 3.55 18.70
N ASP A 260 -12.63 2.99 17.67
CA ASP A 260 -13.89 2.24 17.83
C ASP A 260 -13.83 0.78 17.32
N ASP A 261 -12.69 0.11 17.49
CA ASP A 261 -12.52 -1.32 17.14
C ASP A 261 -12.56 -2.25 18.38
N SER A 262 -13.07 -1.74 19.52
CA SER A 262 -13.25 -2.52 20.75
C SER A 262 -14.71 -2.60 21.22
N ASP A 263 -15.65 -2.87 20.32
CA ASP A 263 -16.86 -3.62 20.69
C ASP A 263 -17.51 -4.31 19.48
N PHE A 264 -17.52 -5.63 19.55
CA PHE A 264 -18.03 -6.53 18.54
C PHE A 264 -19.55 -6.72 18.75
N GLU A 265 -20.40 -5.76 18.40
CA GLU A 265 -21.85 -6.02 18.24
C GLU A 265 -22.43 -5.30 17.01
N GLN A 266 -22.45 -6.04 15.90
CA GLN A 266 -23.58 -6.19 14.98
C GLN A 266 -24.61 -5.04 14.94
N GLU A 267 -24.30 -3.97 14.23
CA GLU A 267 -25.32 -3.12 13.59
C GLU A 267 -24.96 -2.88 12.13
N ASP A 268 -25.92 -3.16 11.25
CA ASP A 268 -25.89 -2.92 9.81
C ASP A 268 -25.60 -1.45 9.49
N TYR A 269 -24.34 -1.06 9.50
CA TYR A 269 -23.87 0.11 8.78
C TYR A 269 -23.25 -0.36 7.47
N ASP A 270 -23.94 -0.02 6.39
CA ASP A 270 -23.57 -0.17 5.00
C ASP A 270 -22.27 0.63 4.74
N VAL A 271 -21.11 0.14 5.23
CA VAL A 271 -19.77 0.62 4.90
C VAL A 271 -19.45 0.13 3.49
N ARG A 272 -20.18 0.71 2.53
CA ARG A 272 -19.73 0.74 1.16
C ARG A 272 -18.43 1.51 1.16
N SER A 273 -17.33 0.78 1.05
CA SER A 273 -16.11 1.28 0.41
C SER A 273 -16.50 1.96 -0.89
N ARG A 274 -16.67 3.28 -0.85
CA ARG A 274 -16.89 4.10 -2.03
C ARG A 274 -15.52 4.38 -2.66
N THR A 275 -14.93 3.32 -3.21
CA THR A 275 -14.25 3.47 -4.50
C THR A 275 -15.30 4.05 -5.44
N SER A 276 -14.95 5.11 -6.15
CA SER A 276 -15.75 5.79 -7.18
C SER A 276 -16.98 5.00 -7.65
N VAL A 277 -18.17 5.46 -7.29
CA VAL A 277 -19.37 5.04 -8.03
C VAL A 277 -19.22 5.62 -9.43
N GLN A 278 -18.77 4.81 -10.39
CA GLN A 278 -18.90 5.11 -11.81
C GLN A 278 -20.29 4.63 -12.25
N THR A 279 -21.16 5.61 -12.48
CA THR A 279 -22.08 5.54 -13.61
C THR A 279 -21.27 5.48 -14.91
N GLU A 280 -21.82 4.83 -15.93
CA GLU A 280 -21.25 4.36 -17.22
C GLU A 280 -20.51 5.39 -18.13
N ASP A 281 -19.92 6.47 -17.60
CA ASP A 281 -19.57 7.68 -18.38
C ASP A 281 -18.11 8.16 -18.22
N ASP A 282 -17.17 7.31 -17.79
CA ASP A 282 -15.74 7.67 -17.72
C ASP A 282 -15.03 7.45 -19.07
N GLN A 283 -15.20 8.43 -19.96
CA GLN A 283 -14.52 8.50 -21.26
C GLN A 283 -13.03 8.85 -21.08
N LEU A 284 -12.14 7.93 -21.46
CA LEU A 284 -10.73 8.24 -21.74
C LEU A 284 -10.65 9.41 -22.73
N ILE A 285 -9.90 10.46 -22.40
CA ILE A 285 -9.69 11.58 -23.32
C ILE A 285 -8.51 11.20 -24.21
N ALA A 286 -8.77 10.96 -25.49
CA ALA A 286 -7.74 10.56 -26.47
C ALA A 286 -6.90 9.33 -26.05
N GLY A 287 -7.47 8.39 -25.28
CA GLY A 287 -6.80 7.16 -24.84
C GLY A 287 -5.82 7.33 -23.66
N GLN A 288 -5.81 8.49 -23.00
CA GLN A 288 -4.98 8.76 -21.82
C GLN A 288 -5.85 9.22 -20.63
N SER A 289 -5.34 9.04 -19.42
CA SER A 289 -6.00 9.59 -18.22
C SER A 289 -5.89 11.12 -18.21
N ALA A 290 -6.86 11.80 -17.62
CA ALA A 290 -6.85 13.27 -17.57
C ALA A 290 -5.58 13.80 -16.86
N ARG A 291 -5.09 13.10 -15.83
CA ARG A 291 -3.81 13.42 -15.18
C ARG A 291 -2.62 13.32 -16.13
N ALA A 292 -2.56 12.28 -16.97
CA ALA A 292 -1.48 12.12 -17.94
C ALA A 292 -1.45 13.24 -18.99
N ILE A 293 -2.62 13.79 -19.33
CA ILE A 293 -2.75 14.97 -20.20
C ILE A 293 -2.21 16.21 -19.48
N MET A 294 -2.57 16.43 -18.21
CA MET A 294 -2.02 17.54 -17.39
C MET A 294 -0.48 17.48 -17.30
N ALA A 295 0.09 16.27 -17.18
CA ALA A 295 1.54 16.06 -17.16
C ALA A 295 2.22 16.41 -18.50
N GLN A 296 1.49 16.39 -19.61
CA GLN A 296 1.99 16.68 -20.97
C GLN A 296 1.71 18.12 -21.42
N LEU A 297 1.15 18.97 -20.55
CA LEU A 297 0.89 20.37 -20.88
C LEU A 297 2.16 21.11 -21.37
N PRO A 298 1.99 22.10 -22.28
CA PRO A 298 3.08 22.98 -22.70
C PRO A 298 3.77 23.64 -21.51
N GLN A 299 5.07 23.94 -21.66
CA GLN A 299 5.87 24.49 -20.57
C GLN A 299 5.36 25.85 -20.08
N GLU A 300 4.77 26.66 -20.95
CA GLU A 300 4.15 27.95 -20.58
C GLU A 300 2.96 27.75 -19.62
N GLU A 301 2.07 26.80 -19.91
CA GLU A 301 0.91 26.48 -19.06
C GLU A 301 1.35 25.85 -17.73
N LYS A 302 2.36 24.97 -17.76
CA LYS A 302 2.97 24.42 -16.54
C LYS A 302 3.56 25.50 -15.64
N ALA A 303 4.16 26.55 -16.22
CA ALA A 303 4.70 27.66 -15.45
C ALA A 303 3.59 28.47 -14.74
N LYS A 304 2.47 28.73 -15.44
CA LYS A 304 1.29 29.39 -14.84
C LYS A 304 0.70 28.56 -13.69
N ILE A 305 0.56 27.25 -13.91
CA ILE A 305 0.08 26.31 -12.87
C ILE A 305 1.03 26.33 -11.67
N ALA A 306 2.34 26.26 -11.89
CA ALA A 306 3.34 26.28 -10.83
C ALA A 306 3.27 27.58 -9.99
N GLU A 307 3.04 28.73 -10.62
CA GLU A 307 2.85 30.00 -9.90
C GLU A 307 1.60 29.98 -9.00
N GLN A 308 0.47 29.45 -9.50
CA GLN A 308 -0.76 29.34 -8.69
C GLN A 308 -0.62 28.32 -7.56
N VAL A 309 0.07 27.21 -7.82
CA VAL A 309 0.36 26.16 -6.82
C VAL A 309 1.23 26.73 -5.69
N GLU A 310 2.20 27.58 -6.00
CA GLU A 310 3.03 28.24 -4.99
C GLU A 310 2.21 29.17 -4.09
N ILE A 311 1.29 29.95 -4.67
CA ILE A 311 0.36 30.79 -3.90
C ILE A 311 -0.52 29.91 -2.99
N PHE A 312 -1.01 28.79 -3.51
CA PHE A 312 -1.78 27.83 -2.71
C PHE A 312 -0.95 27.25 -1.55
N HIS A 313 0.32 26.88 -1.79
CA HIS A 313 1.20 26.37 -0.74
C HIS A 313 1.44 27.38 0.38
N GLN A 314 1.56 28.67 0.05
CA GLN A 314 1.68 29.73 1.07
C GLN A 314 0.45 29.80 1.98
N GLU A 315 -0.76 29.69 1.43
CA GLU A 315 -1.99 29.65 2.24
C GLU A 315 -2.11 28.33 3.03
N LYS A 316 -1.70 27.21 2.44
CA LYS A 316 -1.65 25.91 3.11
C LYS A 316 -0.71 25.93 4.31
N SER A 317 0.48 26.52 4.19
CA SER A 317 1.42 26.66 5.30
C SER A 317 0.86 27.49 6.46
N LYS A 318 0.02 28.51 6.18
CA LYS A 318 -0.67 29.27 7.23
C LYS A 318 -1.69 28.40 7.96
N LEU A 319 -2.45 27.59 7.22
CA LEU A 319 -3.40 26.64 7.80
C LEU A 319 -2.69 25.61 8.68
N ASP A 320 -1.61 25.00 8.19
CA ASP A 320 -0.82 24.03 8.96
C ASP A 320 -0.31 24.64 10.28
N ALA A 321 0.25 25.85 10.21
CA ALA A 321 0.76 26.54 11.38
C ALA A 321 -0.34 26.88 12.40
N GLU A 322 -1.57 27.14 11.95
CA GLU A 322 -2.71 27.38 12.83
C GLU A 322 -3.22 26.07 13.44
N VAL A 323 -3.46 25.05 12.61
CA VAL A 323 -3.96 23.74 13.02
C VAL A 323 -3.01 23.04 13.99
N ALA A 324 -1.69 23.20 13.84
CA ALA A 324 -0.69 22.63 14.75
C ALA A 324 -0.78 23.14 16.20
N LYS A 325 -1.51 24.24 16.45
CA LYS A 325 -1.72 24.78 17.81
C LYS A 325 -2.82 24.05 18.57
N TRP A 326 -3.63 23.25 17.88
CA TRP A 326 -4.84 22.62 18.41
C TRP A 326 -4.68 21.11 18.50
N ASP A 327 -5.14 20.54 19.62
CA ASP A 327 -5.38 19.10 19.74
C ASP A 327 -6.63 18.74 18.94
N ASP A 328 -6.51 17.71 18.11
CA ASP A 328 -7.62 17.19 17.30
C ASP A 328 -8.48 16.17 18.05
N SER A 329 -8.04 15.70 19.23
CA SER A 329 -8.81 14.78 20.07
C SER A 329 -10.15 15.39 20.53
N GLY A 330 -11.23 15.07 19.81
CA GLY A 330 -12.57 15.58 20.08
C GLY A 330 -12.86 16.97 19.49
N ASN A 331 -12.12 17.40 18.46
CA ASN A 331 -12.35 18.65 17.74
C ASN A 331 -12.56 18.44 16.24
N ASP A 332 -13.79 18.03 15.90
CA ASP A 332 -14.25 17.79 14.53
C ASP A 332 -13.98 18.96 13.56
N ILE A 333 -13.93 20.21 14.03
CA ILE A 333 -13.64 21.36 13.15
C ILE A 333 -12.20 21.29 12.64
N ILE A 334 -11.26 20.95 13.51
CA ILE A 334 -9.84 20.81 13.15
C ILE A 334 -9.63 19.60 12.24
N VAL A 335 -10.31 18.49 12.55
CA VAL A 335 -10.32 17.27 11.74
C VAL A 335 -10.81 17.55 10.32
N LEU A 336 -11.97 18.21 10.20
CA LEU A 336 -12.54 18.58 8.90
C LEU A 336 -11.61 19.56 8.15
N ALA A 337 -10.94 20.47 8.84
CA ALA A 337 -9.97 21.38 8.22
C ALA A 337 -8.77 20.60 7.64
N LYS A 338 -8.21 19.64 8.39
CA LYS A 338 -7.14 18.74 7.91
C LYS A 338 -7.61 17.91 6.71
N GLN A 339 -8.81 17.31 6.80
CA GLN A 339 -9.40 16.52 5.73
C GLN A 339 -9.61 17.34 4.44
N MET A 340 -10.19 18.53 4.55
CA MET A 340 -10.38 19.42 3.40
C MET A 340 -9.04 19.86 2.80
N CYS A 341 -8.03 20.15 3.64
CA CYS A 341 -6.67 20.49 3.20
C CYS A 341 -6.04 19.35 2.37
N MET A 342 -6.13 18.11 2.85
CA MET A 342 -5.64 16.93 2.14
C MET A 342 -6.26 16.83 0.74
N ILE A 343 -7.58 16.87 0.65
CA ILE A 343 -8.28 16.70 -0.64
C ILE A 343 -7.95 17.89 -1.59
N MET A 344 -7.81 19.11 -1.05
CA MET A 344 -7.39 20.27 -1.84
C MET A 344 -5.96 20.11 -2.39
N MET A 345 -5.04 19.48 -1.65
CA MET A 345 -3.72 19.15 -2.18
C MET A 345 -3.79 18.12 -3.31
N GLU A 346 -4.57 17.05 -3.15
CA GLU A 346 -4.74 16.04 -4.21
C GLU A 346 -5.28 16.66 -5.52
N MET A 347 -6.26 17.57 -5.39
CA MET A 347 -6.80 18.31 -6.53
C MET A 347 -5.79 19.27 -7.16
N THR A 348 -4.93 19.88 -6.34
CA THR A 348 -3.86 20.77 -6.81
C THR A 348 -2.77 19.98 -7.53
N ASP A 349 -2.36 18.83 -7.01
CA ASP A 349 -1.38 17.96 -7.65
C ASP A 349 -1.89 17.36 -8.96
N PHE A 350 -3.19 17.07 -9.05
CA PHE A 350 -3.81 16.68 -10.31
C PHE A 350 -3.54 17.71 -11.42
N THR A 351 -3.61 19.01 -11.11
CA THR A 351 -3.32 20.07 -12.10
C THR A 351 -1.85 20.07 -12.55
N ARG A 352 -0.94 19.56 -11.73
CA ARG A 352 0.48 19.39 -12.07
C ARG A 352 0.75 18.10 -12.87
N GLY A 353 -0.28 17.27 -13.10
CA GLY A 353 -0.14 15.94 -13.67
C GLY A 353 0.45 14.91 -12.70
N LYS A 354 0.38 15.18 -11.39
CA LYS A 354 0.87 14.34 -10.30
C LYS A 354 -0.28 13.95 -9.37
N GLY A 355 0.04 13.25 -8.28
CA GLY A 355 -0.93 12.90 -7.25
C GLY A 355 -1.84 11.71 -7.62
N PRO A 356 -2.78 11.37 -6.70
CA PRO A 356 -3.55 10.13 -6.75
C PRO A 356 -4.78 10.18 -7.66
N LEU A 357 -5.29 11.38 -7.98
CA LEU A 357 -6.46 11.55 -8.85
C LEU A 357 -6.06 11.28 -10.30
N LYS A 358 -6.75 10.38 -11.01
CA LYS A 358 -6.36 9.95 -12.37
C LYS A 358 -7.23 10.60 -13.44
N ASN A 359 -8.53 10.70 -13.19
CA ASN A 359 -9.53 11.15 -14.15
C ASN A 359 -10.36 12.33 -13.66
N THR A 360 -11.08 13.00 -14.56
CA THR A 360 -11.98 14.12 -14.21
C THR A 360 -13.05 13.70 -13.21
N SER A 361 -13.51 12.45 -13.25
CA SER A 361 -14.45 11.90 -12.27
C SER A 361 -13.89 11.88 -10.85
N ASP A 362 -12.61 11.58 -10.68
CA ASP A 362 -11.92 11.63 -9.38
C ASP A 362 -11.90 13.07 -8.84
N VAL A 363 -11.63 14.06 -9.71
CA VAL A 363 -11.63 15.49 -9.38
C VAL A 363 -13.03 15.97 -9.00
N ILE A 364 -14.07 15.52 -9.71
CA ILE A 364 -15.47 15.81 -9.38
C ILE A 364 -15.82 15.23 -8.01
N ASN A 365 -15.39 14.01 -7.71
CA ASN A 365 -15.65 13.37 -6.43
C ASN A 365 -14.87 14.04 -5.29
N ALA A 366 -13.63 14.46 -5.52
CA ALA A 366 -12.84 15.25 -4.56
C ALA A 366 -13.54 16.57 -4.22
N ALA A 367 -14.04 17.30 -5.23
CA ALA A 367 -14.80 18.54 -5.03
C ALA A 367 -16.11 18.32 -4.24
N LYS A 368 -16.80 17.19 -4.47
CA LYS A 368 -17.99 16.81 -3.68
C LYS A 368 -17.63 16.52 -2.22
N LYS A 369 -16.55 15.77 -1.97
CA LYS A 369 -16.07 15.48 -0.61
C LYS A 369 -15.71 16.76 0.15
N ILE A 370 -15.03 17.70 -0.49
CA ILE A 370 -14.73 19.02 0.11
C ILE A 370 -16.03 19.76 0.45
N ALA A 371 -17.03 19.73 -0.42
CA ALA A 371 -18.32 20.37 -0.13
C ALA A 371 -19.10 19.69 1.00
N GLU A 372 -19.07 18.37 1.09
CA GLU A 372 -19.66 17.62 2.21
C GLU A 372 -18.97 17.97 3.53
N ALA A 373 -17.63 17.94 3.56
CA ALA A 373 -16.83 18.33 4.72
C ALA A 373 -17.07 19.80 5.11
N GLY A 374 -17.09 20.72 4.13
CA GLY A 374 -17.40 22.13 4.34
C GLY A 374 -18.82 22.35 4.89
N SER A 375 -19.81 21.55 4.46
CA SER A 375 -21.16 21.61 5.03
C SER A 375 -21.23 21.10 6.46
N ARG A 376 -20.45 20.06 6.82
CA ARG A 376 -20.32 19.59 8.21
C ARG A 376 -19.65 20.66 9.09
N MET A 377 -18.57 21.26 8.58
CA MET A 377 -17.86 22.34 9.26
C MET A 377 -18.76 23.55 9.51
N ASP A 378 -19.59 23.94 8.52
CA ASP A 378 -20.58 25.01 8.66
C ASP A 378 -21.58 24.74 9.79
N LYS A 379 -22.10 23.50 9.91
CA LYS A 379 -23.01 23.13 11.00
C LYS A 379 -22.35 23.26 12.38
N LEU A 380 -21.15 22.72 12.54
CA LEU A 380 -20.41 22.75 13.81
C LEU A 380 -20.05 24.19 14.19
N ALA A 381 -19.49 24.95 13.26
CA ALA A 381 -19.10 26.33 13.49
C ALA A 381 -20.29 27.26 13.75
N ARG A 382 -21.48 27.01 13.16
CA ARG A 382 -22.70 27.74 13.51
C ARG A 382 -23.17 27.45 14.93
N ALA A 383 -23.06 26.21 15.41
CA ALA A 383 -23.36 25.87 16.80
C ALA A 383 -22.44 26.62 17.78
N VAL A 384 -21.17 26.79 17.43
CA VAL A 384 -20.22 27.62 18.18
C VAL A 384 -20.60 29.11 18.09
N ALA A 385 -20.97 29.60 16.90
CA ALA A 385 -21.38 30.98 16.67
C ALA A 385 -22.64 31.36 17.48
N ASP A 386 -23.56 30.41 17.71
CA ASP A 386 -24.76 30.63 18.52
C ASP A 386 -24.50 30.73 20.02
N GLN A 387 -23.39 30.16 20.48
CA GLN A 387 -22.92 30.28 21.85
C GLN A 387 -22.01 31.51 22.06
N CYS A 388 -21.62 32.20 20.98
CA CYS A 388 -20.75 33.37 21.04
C CYS A 388 -21.51 34.60 21.57
N PRO A 389 -21.09 35.18 22.72
CA PRO A 389 -21.74 36.38 23.27
C PRO A 389 -21.32 37.67 22.56
N ASP A 390 -20.17 37.66 21.87
CA ASP A 390 -19.68 38.81 21.11
C ASP A 390 -20.25 38.80 19.68
N SER A 391 -21.09 39.80 19.40
CA SER A 391 -21.73 39.95 18.09
C SER A 391 -20.71 40.18 16.97
N ALA A 392 -19.60 40.89 17.23
CA ALA A 392 -18.61 41.17 16.20
C ALA A 392 -17.88 39.89 15.76
N CYS A 393 -17.34 39.13 16.72
CA CYS A 393 -16.71 37.83 16.48
C CYS A 393 -17.68 36.83 15.81
N LYS A 394 -18.95 36.81 16.24
CA LYS A 394 -19.99 36.00 15.61
C LYS A 394 -20.17 36.35 14.13
N GLN A 395 -20.27 37.63 13.78
CA GLN A 395 -20.45 38.05 12.39
C GLN A 395 -19.24 37.69 11.52
N ASP A 396 -18.02 37.86 12.03
CA ASP A 396 -16.81 37.49 11.31
C ASP A 396 -16.76 35.99 11.00
N LEU A 397 -17.04 35.14 12.00
CA LEU A 397 -17.10 33.68 11.81
C LEU A 397 -18.14 33.30 10.75
N LEU A 398 -19.35 33.85 10.84
CA LEU A 398 -20.42 33.57 9.86
C LEU A 398 -20.04 34.04 8.45
N ALA A 399 -19.31 35.14 8.31
CA ALA A 399 -18.80 35.61 7.02
C ALA A 399 -17.77 34.64 6.42
N TYR A 400 -16.86 34.09 7.22
CA TYR A 400 -15.92 33.06 6.75
C TYR A 400 -16.63 31.77 6.33
N LEU A 401 -17.67 31.34 7.05
CA LEU A 401 -18.48 30.19 6.65
C LEU A 401 -19.17 30.39 5.30
N GLN A 402 -19.69 31.60 5.03
CA GLN A 402 -20.23 31.93 3.71
C GLN A 402 -19.16 31.88 2.61
N ARG A 403 -17.92 32.29 2.90
CA ARG A 403 -16.80 32.17 1.96
C ARG A 403 -16.45 30.71 1.68
N ILE A 404 -16.42 29.85 2.70
CA ILE A 404 -16.22 28.41 2.53
C ILE A 404 -17.31 27.83 1.63
N ALA A 405 -18.58 28.13 1.89
CA ALA A 405 -19.68 27.66 1.05
C ALA A 405 -19.54 28.12 -0.42
N LEU A 406 -19.16 29.39 -0.63
CA LEU A 406 -18.90 29.94 -1.97
C LEU A 406 -17.76 29.19 -2.68
N TYR A 407 -16.61 29.01 -2.02
CA TYR A 407 -15.46 28.36 -2.63
C TYR A 407 -15.67 26.87 -2.86
N CYS A 408 -16.37 26.16 -1.97
CA CYS A 408 -16.80 24.78 -2.20
C CYS A 408 -17.72 24.66 -3.42
N HIS A 409 -18.60 25.64 -3.63
CA HIS A 409 -19.46 25.69 -4.82
C HIS A 409 -18.65 25.97 -6.09
N GLN A 410 -17.74 26.95 -6.05
CA GLN A 410 -16.84 27.26 -7.18
C GLN A 410 -15.99 26.05 -7.56
N LEU A 411 -15.40 25.36 -6.58
CA LEU A 411 -14.59 24.17 -6.81
C LEU A 411 -15.39 23.04 -7.45
N ASN A 412 -16.65 22.86 -7.08
CA ASN A 412 -17.57 21.92 -7.72
C ASN A 412 -17.98 22.31 -9.14
N ILE A 413 -17.98 23.59 -9.48
CA ILE A 413 -18.19 24.05 -10.85
C ILE A 413 -16.92 23.77 -11.65
N CYS A 414 -15.75 24.19 -11.15
CA CYS A 414 -14.46 24.00 -11.82
C CYS A 414 -14.17 22.53 -12.11
N SER A 415 -14.48 21.61 -11.20
CA SER A 415 -14.26 20.18 -11.42
C SER A 415 -15.13 19.57 -12.53
N LYS A 416 -16.26 20.20 -12.87
CA LYS A 416 -17.17 19.75 -13.94
C LYS A 416 -16.86 20.36 -15.30
N VAL A 417 -16.04 21.41 -15.35
CA VAL A 417 -15.59 22.00 -16.61
C VAL A 417 -14.57 21.04 -17.23
N LYS A 418 -14.90 20.46 -18.39
CA LYS A 418 -13.99 19.59 -19.12
C LYS A 418 -12.93 20.47 -19.80
N ALA A 419 -11.66 20.12 -19.63
CA ALA A 419 -10.60 20.65 -20.48
C ALA A 419 -10.82 20.13 -21.91
N GLU A 420 -10.99 21.04 -22.88
CA GLU A 420 -11.09 20.66 -24.29
C GLU A 420 -9.68 20.41 -24.84
N VAL A 421 -9.39 19.16 -25.21
CA VAL A 421 -8.10 18.75 -25.77
C VAL A 421 -8.28 18.54 -27.27
N GLN A 422 -7.70 19.41 -28.08
CA GLN A 422 -7.63 19.27 -29.53
C GLN A 422 -6.25 18.77 -29.94
N ASN A 423 -6.18 17.67 -30.68
CA ASN A 423 -4.93 17.12 -31.20
C ASN A 423 -4.80 17.50 -32.68
N LEU A 424 -4.06 18.56 -32.97
CA LEU A 424 -3.80 19.05 -34.33
C LEU A 424 -2.35 18.77 -34.69
N GLY A 425 -2.12 17.73 -35.50
CA GLY A 425 -0.80 17.49 -36.09
C GLY A 425 0.30 16.99 -35.15
N GLY A 426 -0.05 16.40 -34.01
CA GLY A 426 0.91 15.87 -33.02
C GLY A 426 1.23 16.83 -31.87
N GLU A 427 0.59 18.00 -31.85
CA GLU A 427 0.67 18.98 -30.77
C GLU A 427 -0.67 18.98 -30.00
N LEU A 428 -0.62 18.74 -28.69
CA LEU A 428 -1.78 18.77 -27.80
C LEU A 428 -2.12 20.24 -27.48
N ILE A 429 -3.21 20.73 -28.06
CA ILE A 429 -3.75 22.05 -27.77
C ILE A 429 -4.86 21.87 -26.73
N VAL A 430 -4.64 22.34 -25.51
CA VAL A 430 -5.68 22.40 -24.48
C VAL A 430 -6.27 23.80 -24.46
N SER A 431 -7.55 23.94 -24.78
CA SER A 431 -8.26 25.22 -24.68
C SER A 431 -9.09 25.26 -23.38
N GLY A 432 -8.89 26.31 -22.57
CA GLY A 432 -9.69 26.58 -21.37
C GLY A 432 -8.98 26.43 -20.02
N VAL A 433 -7.64 26.49 -19.98
CA VAL A 433 -6.87 26.69 -18.73
C VAL A 433 -6.68 28.18 -18.48
#